data_AF-A0A945FIP0-F1
#
_entry.id   AF-A0A945FIP0-F1
#
_cell.length_a   1.000
_cell.length_b   1.000
_cell.length_c   1.000
_cell.angle_alpha   90.00
_cell.angle_beta   90.00
_cell.angle_gamma   90.00
#
_symmetry.space_group_name_H-M   'P 1'
#
loop_
_entity.id
_entity.type
_entity.pdbx_description
1 polymer ?
#
loop_
_entity_poly.entity_id
_entity_poly.type
_entity_poly.pdbx_seq_one_letter_code
_entity_poly.pdbx_strand_id
1 'polypeptide(L)'
;QAAVPEGSTALKAPALRLDQRAVVMTVAVGKEVGDWSALKKTAEDAFKLRTGFQLILERPDEKLPDAPAQKSKGSWEINKAYQEIRKAFQQEKHMPTKIGLKGGAFIELAFISPQVGARYQDLMDAVGERIGWAVKVRPSSNQEMISQKARELTPDEWALRGAPKIYPDRIVVPVIERPSEEDREKWAAEFLELTGFVIDWEGQKGTT
;
A
#
# COMPACT_ATOMS: atom_id res chain seq x y z
N GLN A 1 -9.96 -27.54 -15.23
CA GLN A 1 -8.60 -27.63 -15.81
C GLN A 1 -8.43 -26.77 -17.08
N ALA A 2 -9.19 -25.69 -17.31
CA ALA A 2 -9.41 -25.17 -18.68
C ALA A 2 -8.68 -23.86 -19.05
N ALA A 3 -7.68 -23.40 -18.28
CA ALA A 3 -7.00 -22.12 -18.55
C ALA A 3 -5.46 -22.22 -18.58
N VAL A 4 -4.90 -23.41 -18.35
CA VAL A 4 -3.45 -23.63 -18.46
C VAL A 4 -3.15 -23.96 -19.92
N PRO A 5 -2.28 -23.20 -20.61
CA PRO A 5 -1.89 -23.52 -21.97
C PRO A 5 -1.22 -24.89 -22.07
N GLU A 6 -1.35 -25.54 -23.22
CA GLU A 6 -0.67 -26.82 -23.49
C GLU A 6 0.85 -26.66 -23.38
N GLY A 7 1.54 -27.69 -22.85
CA GLY A 7 2.97 -27.60 -22.53
C GLY A 7 3.29 -26.72 -21.30
N SER A 8 2.28 -26.30 -20.53
CA SER A 8 2.47 -25.57 -19.27
C SER A 8 1.79 -26.27 -18.11
N THR A 9 2.32 -26.08 -16.90
CA THR A 9 1.77 -26.63 -15.66
C THR A 9 1.54 -25.52 -14.63
N ALA A 10 0.35 -25.45 -14.05
CA ALA A 10 0.08 -24.53 -12.95
C ALA A 10 0.88 -24.95 -11.71
N LEU A 11 1.64 -24.02 -11.14
CA LEU A 11 2.48 -24.28 -9.97
C LEU A 11 1.73 -24.08 -8.64
N LYS A 12 0.69 -23.26 -8.65
CA LYS A 12 -0.11 -22.90 -7.47
C LYS A 12 -1.58 -22.79 -7.86
N ALA A 13 -2.46 -22.78 -6.86
CA ALA A 13 -3.85 -22.44 -7.07
C ALA A 13 -3.97 -21.02 -7.66
N PRO A 14 -4.89 -20.78 -8.62
CA PRO A 14 -5.08 -19.48 -9.22
C PRO A 14 -5.65 -18.49 -8.20
N ALA A 15 -5.14 -17.26 -8.19
CA ALA A 15 -5.66 -16.18 -7.36
C ALA A 15 -6.74 -15.42 -8.14
N LEU A 16 -7.93 -15.28 -7.57
CA LEU A 16 -8.99 -14.44 -8.14
C LEU A 16 -8.94 -13.03 -7.55
N ARG A 17 -8.88 -12.04 -8.44
CA ARG A 17 -9.00 -10.62 -8.12
C ARG A 17 -10.33 -10.11 -8.68
N LEU A 18 -11.37 -10.21 -7.87
CA LEU A 18 -12.75 -9.92 -8.27
C LEU A 18 -12.96 -8.43 -8.57
N ASP A 19 -12.27 -7.55 -7.83
CA ASP A 19 -12.22 -6.10 -8.04
C ASP A 19 -11.68 -5.71 -9.43
N GLN A 20 -10.72 -6.49 -9.94
CA GLN A 20 -10.06 -6.27 -11.23
C GLN A 20 -10.62 -7.14 -12.36
N ARG A 21 -11.58 -8.01 -12.05
CA ARG A 21 -12.06 -9.07 -12.95
C ARG A 21 -10.90 -9.85 -13.57
N ALA A 22 -9.95 -10.26 -12.74
CA ALA A 22 -8.74 -10.95 -13.18
C ALA A 22 -8.52 -12.28 -12.43
N VAL A 23 -7.94 -13.24 -13.14
CA VAL A 23 -7.49 -14.53 -12.61
C VAL A 23 -5.98 -14.62 -12.85
N VAL A 24 -5.21 -14.69 -11.77
CA VAL A 24 -3.75 -14.78 -11.83
C VAL A 24 -3.33 -16.23 -11.59
N MET A 25 -2.47 -16.75 -12.46
CA MET A 25 -1.97 -18.12 -12.34
C MET A 25 -0.48 -18.17 -12.62
N THR A 26 0.26 -18.71 -11.66
CA THR A 26 1.69 -18.98 -11.84
C THR A 26 1.88 -20.32 -12.53
N VAL A 27 2.62 -20.34 -13.63
CA VAL A 27 2.83 -21.52 -14.48
C VAL A 27 4.31 -21.80 -14.71
N ALA A 28 4.68 -23.07 -14.76
CA ALA A 28 5.94 -23.55 -15.33
C ALA A 28 5.69 -23.94 -16.78
N VAL A 29 6.59 -23.53 -17.67
CA VAL A 29 6.49 -23.79 -19.11
C VAL A 29 7.53 -24.83 -19.49
N GLY A 30 7.10 -25.86 -20.23
CA GLY A 30 7.96 -26.92 -20.72
C GLY A 30 8.97 -26.40 -21.75
N LYS A 31 10.10 -27.09 -21.88
CA LYS A 31 11.20 -26.71 -22.80
C LYS A 31 10.81 -26.85 -24.27
N GLU A 32 9.76 -27.61 -24.55
CA GLU A 32 9.15 -27.85 -25.85
C GLU A 32 8.31 -26.68 -26.36
N VAL A 33 7.97 -25.71 -25.50
CA VAL A 33 7.20 -24.53 -25.89
C VAL A 33 8.12 -23.52 -26.56
N GLY A 34 8.05 -23.47 -27.89
CA GLY A 34 8.89 -22.58 -28.70
C GLY A 34 8.54 -21.10 -28.57
N ASP A 35 7.26 -20.73 -28.72
CA ASP A 35 6.79 -19.33 -28.65
C ASP A 35 5.81 -19.16 -27.49
N TRP A 36 6.37 -18.99 -26.28
CA TRP A 36 5.60 -18.74 -25.07
C TRP A 36 4.75 -17.47 -25.16
N SER A 37 5.24 -16.42 -25.84
CA SER A 37 4.54 -15.14 -25.93
C SER A 37 3.23 -15.26 -26.71
N ALA A 38 3.29 -15.90 -27.88
CA ALA A 38 2.10 -16.14 -28.71
C ALA A 38 1.11 -17.09 -28.03
N LEU A 39 1.61 -18.15 -27.38
CA LEU A 39 0.78 -19.12 -26.67
C LEU A 39 0.07 -18.48 -25.47
N LYS A 40 0.80 -17.69 -24.68
CA LYS A 40 0.28 -16.91 -23.56
C LYS A 40 -0.84 -15.98 -24.03
N LYS A 41 -0.60 -15.16 -25.04
CA LYS A 41 -1.59 -14.22 -25.57
C LYS A 41 -2.86 -14.92 -26.04
N THR A 42 -2.71 -16.03 -26.77
CA THR A 42 -3.85 -16.83 -27.26
C THR A 42 -4.71 -17.34 -26.10
N ALA A 43 -4.08 -17.83 -25.03
CA ALA A 43 -4.79 -18.31 -23.86
C ALA A 43 -5.48 -17.18 -23.09
N GLU A 44 -4.84 -16.02 -22.96
CA GLU A 44 -5.42 -14.82 -22.33
C GLU A 44 -6.67 -14.32 -23.07
N ASP A 45 -6.59 -14.22 -24.40
CA ASP A 45 -7.69 -13.80 -25.27
C ASP A 45 -8.86 -14.80 -25.23
N ALA A 46 -8.57 -16.10 -25.34
CA ALA A 46 -9.59 -17.14 -25.27
C ALA A 46 -10.30 -17.19 -23.91
N PHE A 47 -9.57 -17.02 -22.81
CA PHE A 47 -10.14 -17.01 -21.48
C PHE A 47 -11.03 -15.79 -21.26
N LYS A 48 -10.59 -14.61 -21.72
CA LYS A 48 -11.37 -13.37 -21.65
C LYS A 48 -12.65 -13.46 -22.48
N LEU A 49 -12.58 -14.01 -23.68
CA LEU A 49 -13.75 -14.20 -24.53
C LEU A 49 -14.79 -15.13 -23.89
N ARG A 50 -14.33 -16.20 -23.22
CA ARG A 50 -15.22 -17.21 -22.61
C ARG A 50 -15.80 -16.79 -21.27
N THR A 51 -15.05 -16.06 -20.46
CA THR A 51 -15.40 -15.81 -19.04
C THR A 51 -15.69 -14.33 -18.76
N GLY A 52 -15.22 -13.42 -19.60
CA GLY A 52 -15.21 -11.99 -19.32
C GLY A 52 -14.22 -11.56 -18.24
N PHE A 53 -13.33 -12.46 -17.79
CA PHE A 53 -12.22 -12.17 -16.87
C PHE A 53 -10.89 -12.13 -17.64
N GLN A 54 -9.98 -11.27 -17.22
CA GLN A 54 -8.59 -11.32 -17.71
C GLN A 54 -7.89 -12.52 -17.08
N LEU A 55 -7.16 -13.30 -17.89
CA LEU A 55 -6.20 -14.28 -17.39
C LEU A 55 -4.82 -13.63 -17.36
N ILE A 56 -4.07 -13.82 -16.29
CA ILE A 56 -2.69 -13.37 -16.16
C ILE A 56 -1.83 -14.59 -15.87
N LEU A 57 -0.97 -14.95 -16.83
CA LEU A 57 -0.03 -16.05 -16.70
C LEU A 57 1.35 -15.52 -16.30
N GLU A 58 1.81 -15.91 -15.11
CA GLU A 58 3.10 -15.51 -14.55
C GLU A 58 4.07 -16.70 -14.56
N ARG A 59 5.31 -16.52 -15.01
CA ARG A 59 6.36 -17.52 -14.80
C ARG A 59 7.28 -17.10 -13.64
N PRO A 60 7.74 -18.01 -12.78
CA PRO A 60 8.66 -17.66 -11.69
C PRO A 60 9.98 -17.04 -12.17
N ASP A 61 10.43 -17.42 -13.36
CA ASP A 61 11.66 -16.97 -14.03
C ASP A 61 11.45 -15.71 -14.88
N GLU A 62 10.21 -15.35 -15.19
CA GLU A 62 9.86 -14.16 -15.97
C GLU A 62 9.57 -13.02 -14.98
N LYS A 63 10.53 -12.09 -14.82
CA LYS A 63 10.18 -10.77 -14.28
C LYS A 63 9.11 -10.21 -15.19
N LEU A 64 7.88 -10.13 -14.68
CA LEU A 64 6.76 -9.53 -15.39
C LEU A 64 7.22 -8.19 -15.98
N PRO A 65 7.12 -7.99 -17.29
CA PRO A 65 6.90 -6.64 -17.79
C PRO A 65 5.63 -6.16 -17.11
N ASP A 66 5.70 -5.07 -16.34
CA ASP A 66 4.51 -4.39 -15.84
C ASP A 66 3.52 -4.27 -17.00
N ALA A 67 2.25 -4.63 -16.76
CA ALA A 67 1.16 -4.45 -17.71
C ALA A 67 1.32 -3.10 -18.42
N PRO A 68 1.12 -3.01 -19.75
CA PRO A 68 1.48 -1.82 -20.51
C PRO A 68 0.89 -0.60 -19.82
N ALA A 69 1.78 0.13 -19.17
CA ALA A 69 1.53 1.40 -18.57
C ALA A 69 0.79 2.19 -19.63
N GLN A 70 -0.42 2.65 -19.31
CA GLN A 70 -1.10 3.63 -20.14
C GLN A 70 -0.37 4.95 -19.93
N LYS A 71 0.90 5.00 -20.38
CA LYS A 71 1.74 6.18 -20.43
C LYS A 71 1.00 7.15 -21.32
N SER A 72 0.33 8.12 -20.69
CA SER A 72 -0.24 9.21 -21.44
C SER A 72 0.89 9.90 -22.19
N LYS A 73 0.66 10.26 -23.45
CA LYS A 73 1.64 10.94 -24.28
C LYS A 73 1.95 12.29 -23.62
N GLY A 74 3.08 12.42 -22.92
CA GLY A 74 3.46 13.62 -22.16
C GLY A 74 3.77 13.39 -20.67
N SER A 75 3.50 12.20 -20.12
CA SER A 75 3.91 11.85 -18.76
C SER A 75 5.43 11.95 -18.60
N TRP A 76 5.88 12.53 -17.49
CA TRP A 76 7.30 12.62 -17.17
C TRP A 76 7.90 11.23 -17.01
N GLU A 77 9.20 11.12 -17.27
CA GLU A 77 9.97 9.94 -16.88
C GLU A 77 9.78 9.66 -15.38
N ILE A 78 9.66 8.39 -15.01
CA ILE A 78 9.17 7.99 -13.69
C ILE A 78 10.11 8.42 -12.55
N ASN A 79 11.43 8.34 -12.72
CA ASN A 79 12.36 8.78 -11.70
C ASN A 79 12.34 10.31 -11.54
N LYS A 80 12.20 11.05 -12.65
CA LYS A 80 11.98 12.51 -12.62
C LYS A 80 10.66 12.86 -11.90
N ALA A 81 9.59 12.12 -12.17
CA ALA A 81 8.31 12.27 -11.48
C ALA A 81 8.47 12.04 -9.96
N TYR A 82 9.20 11.01 -9.54
CA TYR A 82 9.46 10.75 -8.11
C TYR A 82 10.28 11.85 -7.44
N GLN A 83 11.27 12.43 -8.14
CA GLN A 83 12.03 13.55 -7.60
C GLN A 83 11.14 14.77 -7.39
N GLU A 84 10.24 15.03 -8.33
CA GLU A 84 9.32 16.15 -8.25
C GLU A 84 8.31 16.00 -7.11
N ILE A 85 7.77 14.79 -6.91
CA ILE A 85 6.92 14.50 -5.76
C ILE A 85 7.68 14.74 -4.45
N ARG A 86 8.92 14.22 -4.33
CA ARG A 86 9.72 14.47 -3.11
C ARG A 86 9.93 15.95 -2.86
N LYS A 87 10.23 16.72 -3.89
CA LYS A 87 10.40 18.17 -3.80
C LYS A 87 9.13 18.87 -3.31
N ALA A 88 7.97 18.49 -3.83
CA ALA A 88 6.69 19.05 -3.41
C ALA A 88 6.39 18.80 -1.93
N PHE A 89 6.81 17.65 -1.39
CA PHE A 89 6.62 17.31 0.02
C PHE A 89 7.74 17.78 0.97
N GLN A 90 8.81 18.44 0.48
CA GLN A 90 9.95 18.84 1.32
C GLN A 90 9.61 19.86 2.41
N GLN A 91 8.61 20.72 2.17
CA GLN A 91 8.17 21.74 3.12
C GLN A 91 6.95 21.30 3.93
N GLU A 92 6.44 20.11 3.65
CA GLU A 92 5.25 19.59 4.31
C GLU A 92 5.61 18.88 5.61
N LYS A 93 4.71 18.98 6.58
CA LYS A 93 4.88 18.34 7.89
C LYS A 93 5.00 16.81 7.79
N HIS A 94 4.28 16.18 6.87
CA HIS A 94 4.30 14.74 6.67
C HIS A 94 4.84 14.40 5.29
N MET A 95 5.90 13.58 5.26
CA MET A 95 6.48 13.08 4.03
C MET A 95 6.02 11.64 3.75
N PRO A 96 5.75 11.26 2.49
CA PRO A 96 5.55 9.87 2.11
C PRO A 96 6.77 9.01 2.48
N THR A 97 6.54 7.91 3.17
CA THR A 97 7.58 6.93 3.55
C THR A 97 8.02 6.09 2.35
N LYS A 98 7.12 5.91 1.37
CA LYS A 98 7.42 5.22 0.12
C LYS A 98 6.66 5.85 -1.03
N ILE A 99 7.32 5.86 -2.19
CA ILE A 99 6.78 6.31 -3.47
C ILE A 99 7.00 5.18 -4.47
N GLY A 100 5.97 4.80 -5.24
CA GLY A 100 6.15 3.77 -6.25
C GLY A 100 5.02 3.66 -7.26
N LEU A 101 5.38 3.32 -8.49
CA LEU A 101 4.45 3.05 -9.58
C LEU A 101 3.68 1.75 -9.32
N LYS A 102 2.36 1.78 -9.57
CA LYS A 102 1.45 0.65 -9.40
C LYS A 102 0.87 0.22 -10.71
N GLY A 103 1.19 -1.02 -11.12
CA GLY A 103 0.68 -1.64 -12.34
C GLY A 103 0.92 -0.80 -13.59
N GLY A 104 1.99 0.00 -13.60
CA GLY A 104 2.27 0.96 -14.69
C GLY A 104 1.29 2.13 -14.81
N ALA A 105 0.28 2.26 -13.96
CA ALA A 105 -0.85 3.17 -14.19
C ALA A 105 -0.81 4.47 -13.36
N PHE A 106 -0.40 4.38 -12.09
CA PHE A 106 -0.39 5.53 -11.18
C PHE A 106 0.74 5.42 -10.17
N ILE A 107 1.15 6.56 -9.62
CA ILE A 107 2.13 6.62 -8.53
C ILE A 107 1.39 6.55 -7.20
N GLU A 108 1.74 5.57 -6.38
CA GLU A 108 1.21 5.41 -5.03
C GLU A 108 2.18 5.99 -4.00
N LEU A 109 1.64 6.79 -3.09
CA LEU A 109 2.35 7.34 -1.93
C LEU A 109 1.91 6.59 -0.67
N ALA A 110 2.87 6.01 0.05
CA ALA A 110 2.63 5.46 1.37
C ALA A 110 2.91 6.53 2.43
N PHE A 111 1.93 6.79 3.28
CA PHE A 111 2.08 7.59 4.49
C PHE A 111 2.06 6.68 5.72
N ILE A 112 2.22 7.25 6.91
CA ILE A 112 1.99 6.52 8.17
C ILE A 112 0.57 5.95 8.23
N SER A 113 -0.40 6.68 7.68
CA SER A 113 -1.80 6.27 7.55
C SER A 113 -2.46 6.92 6.33
N PRO A 114 -3.54 6.33 5.79
CA PRO A 114 -4.33 6.96 4.73
C PRO A 114 -4.98 8.27 5.19
N GLN A 115 -5.34 8.41 6.48
CA GLN A 115 -5.90 9.64 7.05
C GLN A 115 -4.92 10.82 6.94
N VAL A 116 -3.62 10.58 7.18
CA VAL A 116 -2.58 11.61 6.98
C VAL A 116 -2.41 11.92 5.51
N GLY A 117 -2.33 10.90 4.64
CA GLY A 117 -2.20 11.09 3.20
C GLY A 117 -3.35 11.90 2.58
N ALA A 118 -4.58 11.68 3.05
CA ALA A 118 -5.77 12.40 2.59
C ALA A 118 -5.69 13.92 2.81
N ARG A 119 -4.91 14.39 3.81
CA ARG A 119 -4.70 15.83 4.05
C ARG A 119 -3.91 16.51 2.93
N TYR A 120 -3.23 15.73 2.10
CA TYR A 120 -2.38 16.22 1.01
C TYR A 120 -2.98 15.97 -0.38
N GLN A 121 -4.28 15.68 -0.47
CA GLN A 121 -4.95 15.35 -1.74
C GLN A 121 -4.74 16.45 -2.79
N ASP A 122 -4.97 17.71 -2.43
CA ASP A 122 -4.79 18.84 -3.34
C ASP A 122 -3.34 18.97 -3.86
N LEU A 123 -2.35 18.74 -2.98
CA LEU A 123 -0.94 18.75 -3.36
C LEU A 123 -0.60 17.59 -4.31
N MET A 124 -1.12 16.40 -4.04
CA MET A 124 -0.92 15.23 -4.90
C MET A 124 -1.56 15.42 -6.27
N ASP A 125 -2.76 16.00 -6.33
CA ASP A 125 -3.45 16.29 -7.58
C ASP A 125 -2.69 17.34 -8.41
N ALA A 126 -2.29 18.45 -7.79
CA ALA A 126 -1.51 19.49 -8.46
C ALA A 126 -0.15 18.99 -8.99
N VAL A 127 0.55 18.16 -8.21
CA VAL A 127 1.79 17.53 -8.67
C VAL A 127 1.50 16.51 -9.76
N GLY A 128 0.45 15.71 -9.62
CA GLY A 128 0.05 14.67 -10.56
C GLY A 128 -0.28 15.21 -11.95
N GLU A 129 -1.05 16.31 -12.02
CA GLU A 129 -1.34 17.04 -13.25
C GLU A 129 -0.06 17.51 -13.93
N ARG A 130 0.86 18.10 -13.15
CA ARG A 130 2.11 18.66 -13.67
C ARG A 130 3.09 17.61 -14.21
N ILE A 131 3.18 16.45 -13.57
CA ILE A 131 4.07 15.35 -14.00
C ILE A 131 3.39 14.39 -14.98
N GLY A 132 2.09 14.54 -15.22
CA GLY A 132 1.30 13.66 -16.06
C GLY A 132 1.13 12.24 -15.49
N TRP A 133 1.11 12.10 -14.17
CA TRP A 133 0.83 10.82 -13.49
C TRP A 133 -0.28 11.02 -12.47
N ALA A 134 -1.26 10.13 -12.45
CA ALA A 134 -2.17 10.05 -11.31
C ALA A 134 -1.36 9.71 -10.06
N VAL A 135 -1.57 10.45 -8.98
CA VAL A 135 -0.92 10.21 -7.68
C VAL A 135 -2.00 9.82 -6.68
N LYS A 136 -1.80 8.72 -5.94
CA LYS A 136 -2.81 8.18 -5.02
C LYS A 136 -2.20 7.81 -3.68
N VAL A 137 -3.00 7.92 -2.62
CA VAL A 137 -2.63 7.43 -1.29
C VAL A 137 -2.77 5.92 -1.22
N ARG A 138 -1.79 5.25 -0.61
CA ARG A 138 -1.89 3.85 -0.22
C ARG A 138 -2.98 3.65 0.84
N PRO A 139 -3.91 2.69 0.68
CA PRO A 139 -5.03 2.52 1.61
C PRO A 139 -4.64 1.86 2.95
N SER A 140 -3.49 1.19 3.03
CA SER A 140 -3.03 0.51 4.25
C SER A 140 -2.20 1.44 5.14
N SER A 141 -2.49 1.45 6.44
CA SER A 141 -1.65 2.11 7.46
C SER A 141 -0.36 1.34 7.74
N ASN A 142 0.70 2.07 8.11
CA ASN A 142 1.93 1.47 8.63
C ASN A 142 1.79 1.27 10.15
N GLN A 143 1.23 0.12 10.53
CA GLN A 143 0.98 -0.22 11.94
C GLN A 143 2.25 -0.23 12.80
N GLU A 144 3.40 -0.60 12.23
CA GLU A 144 4.69 -0.60 12.91
C GLU A 144 5.10 0.83 13.29
N MET A 145 5.05 1.77 12.34
CA MET A 145 5.36 3.18 12.61
C MET A 145 4.36 3.82 13.59
N ILE A 146 3.08 3.48 13.50
CA ILE A 146 2.05 3.96 14.43
C ILE A 146 2.35 3.46 15.86
N SER A 147 2.67 2.17 16.02
CA SER A 147 3.08 1.60 17.31
C SER A 147 4.33 2.27 17.86
N GLN A 148 5.34 2.48 17.01
CA GLN A 148 6.58 3.14 17.40
C GLN A 148 6.30 4.57 17.87
N LYS A 149 5.53 5.35 17.11
CA LYS A 149 5.17 6.71 17.49
C LYS A 149 4.39 6.78 18.78
N ALA A 150 3.51 5.81 19.05
CA ALA A 150 2.75 5.79 20.28
C ALA A 150 3.67 5.57 21.49
N ARG A 151 4.71 4.73 21.35
CA ARG A 151 5.72 4.56 22.40
C ARG A 151 6.57 5.82 22.57
N GLU A 152 7.06 6.39 21.48
CA GLU A 152 7.89 7.61 21.50
C GLU A 152 7.18 8.81 22.10
N LEU A 153 5.87 8.93 21.87
CA LEU A 153 5.06 10.03 22.39
C LEU A 153 4.59 9.80 23.84
N THR A 154 4.63 8.57 24.33
CA THR A 154 4.25 8.27 25.71
C THR A 154 5.39 8.68 26.64
N PRO A 155 5.19 9.64 27.55
CA PRO A 155 6.23 10.04 28.51
C PRO A 155 6.69 8.89 29.40
N ASP A 156 7.99 8.87 29.71
CA ASP A 156 8.61 7.81 30.51
C ASP A 156 8.00 7.73 31.92
N GLU A 157 7.50 8.83 32.47
CA GLU A 157 6.86 8.87 33.79
C GLU A 157 5.59 8.03 33.86
N TRP A 158 4.96 7.72 32.71
CA TRP A 158 3.76 6.90 32.66
C TRP A 158 4.09 5.41 32.71
N ALA A 159 5.36 5.06 32.52
CA ALA A 159 5.91 3.71 32.55
C ALA A 159 5.09 2.71 31.69
N LEU A 160 5.51 2.57 30.43
CA LEU A 160 4.92 1.61 29.50
C LEU A 160 4.93 0.19 30.07
N ARG A 161 3.73 -0.41 30.16
CA ARG A 161 3.53 -1.76 30.74
C ARG A 161 3.51 -2.87 29.69
N GLY A 162 3.45 -2.52 28.41
CA GLY A 162 3.37 -3.51 27.33
C GLY A 162 3.33 -2.89 25.94
N ALA A 163 3.09 -3.74 24.94
CA ALA A 163 2.98 -3.27 23.57
C ALA A 163 1.67 -2.48 23.36
N PRO A 164 1.71 -1.37 22.58
CA PRO A 164 0.49 -0.72 22.13
C PRO A 164 -0.43 -1.67 21.39
N LYS A 165 -1.73 -1.58 21.67
CA LYS A 165 -2.79 -2.36 21.03
C LYS A 165 -3.39 -1.54 19.89
N ILE A 166 -3.21 -1.98 18.65
CA ILE A 166 -3.72 -1.29 17.47
C ILE A 166 -5.11 -1.80 17.10
N TYR A 167 -6.01 -0.87 16.82
CA TYR A 167 -7.33 -1.06 16.23
C TYR A 167 -7.41 -0.28 14.90
N PRO A 168 -8.47 -0.44 14.09
CA PRO A 168 -8.55 0.21 12.78
C PRO A 168 -8.40 1.75 12.76
N ASP A 169 -8.86 2.43 13.82
CA ASP A 169 -8.92 3.90 13.93
C ASP A 169 -8.29 4.45 15.22
N ARG A 170 -7.86 3.58 16.13
CA ARG A 170 -7.30 3.97 17.43
C ARG A 170 -6.18 3.05 17.90
N ILE A 171 -5.38 3.55 18.83
CA ILE A 171 -4.37 2.79 19.55
C ILE A 171 -4.57 2.94 21.06
N VAL A 172 -4.37 1.84 21.80
CA VAL A 172 -4.42 1.85 23.26
C VAL A 172 -3.05 1.46 23.80
N VAL A 173 -2.45 2.33 24.59
CA VAL A 173 -1.13 2.15 25.16
C VAL A 173 -1.26 1.75 26.63
N PRO A 174 -0.86 0.53 27.02
CA PRO A 174 -0.86 0.12 28.42
C PRO A 174 0.24 0.86 29.21
N VAL A 175 -0.15 1.55 30.28
CA VAL A 175 0.75 2.30 31.17
C VAL A 175 0.54 1.87 32.62
N ILE A 176 1.56 2.08 33.46
CA ILE A 176 1.44 1.85 34.90
C ILE A 176 0.79 3.07 35.54
N GLU A 177 1.39 4.25 35.36
CA GLU A 177 0.88 5.49 35.91
C GLU A 177 -0.16 6.10 34.97
N ARG A 178 -1.35 6.39 35.52
CA ARG A 178 -2.44 6.95 34.72
C ARG A 178 -2.16 8.44 34.47
N PRO A 179 -2.15 8.90 33.21
CA PRO A 179 -1.90 10.31 32.93
C PRO A 179 -3.10 11.16 33.33
N SER A 180 -2.83 12.42 33.67
CA SER A 180 -3.85 13.45 33.92
C SER A 180 -4.71 13.66 32.67
N GLU A 181 -5.92 14.20 32.83
CA GLU A 181 -6.80 14.51 31.69
C GLU A 181 -6.17 15.56 30.76
N GLU A 182 -5.55 16.60 31.32
CA GLU A 182 -4.84 17.64 30.56
C GLU A 182 -3.69 17.06 29.72
N ASP A 183 -2.86 16.20 30.32
CA ASP A 183 -1.77 15.57 29.59
C ASP A 183 -2.29 14.61 28.50
N ARG A 184 -3.36 13.85 28.79
CA ARG A 184 -3.99 12.97 27.80
C ARG A 184 -4.44 13.77 26.59
N GLU A 185 -5.15 14.87 26.80
CA GLU A 185 -5.67 15.69 25.70
C GLU A 185 -4.54 16.27 24.86
N LYS A 186 -3.51 16.83 25.51
CA LYS A 186 -2.33 17.38 24.85
C LYS A 186 -1.66 16.34 23.95
N TRP A 187 -1.27 15.20 24.53
CA TRP A 187 -0.53 14.17 23.80
C TRP A 187 -1.44 13.43 22.80
N ALA A 188 -2.74 13.32 23.06
CA ALA A 188 -3.69 12.76 22.09
C ALA A 188 -3.85 13.63 20.85
N ALA A 189 -3.92 14.96 21.03
CA ALA A 189 -3.98 15.90 19.91
C ALA A 189 -2.71 15.81 19.05
N GLU A 190 -1.54 15.75 19.68
CA GLU A 190 -0.27 15.60 18.96
C GLU A 190 -0.19 14.27 18.21
N PHE A 191 -0.62 13.16 18.82
CA PHE A 191 -0.63 11.86 18.17
C PHE A 191 -1.60 11.80 16.98
N LEU A 192 -2.80 12.34 17.14
CA LEU A 192 -3.81 12.42 16.08
C LEU A 192 -3.28 13.25 14.90
N GLU A 193 -2.61 14.34 15.21
CA GLU A 193 -2.00 15.18 14.20
C GLU A 193 -0.89 14.45 13.45
N LEU A 194 0.00 13.72 14.14
CA LEU A 194 1.12 13.00 13.49
C LEU A 194 0.69 11.75 12.71
N THR A 195 -0.35 11.05 13.18
CA THR A 195 -0.65 9.69 12.71
C THR A 195 -2.04 9.54 12.11
N GLY A 196 -2.96 10.46 12.40
CA GLY A 196 -4.38 10.33 12.04
C GLY A 196 -5.14 9.29 12.86
N PHE A 197 -4.55 8.75 13.92
CA PHE A 197 -5.18 7.78 14.83
C PHE A 197 -5.49 8.45 16.17
N VAL A 198 -6.56 8.00 16.82
CA VAL A 198 -6.82 8.36 18.23
C VAL A 198 -5.95 7.50 19.13
N ILE A 199 -5.37 8.08 20.17
CA ILE A 199 -4.60 7.36 21.20
C ILE A 199 -5.31 7.46 22.55
N ASP A 200 -5.26 6.37 23.31
CA ASP A 200 -5.65 6.34 24.72
C ASP A 200 -4.59 5.59 25.53
N TRP A 201 -4.47 5.93 26.81
CA TRP A 201 -3.56 5.30 27.75
C TRP A 201 -4.37 4.51 28.78
N GLU A 202 -4.16 3.19 28.84
CA GLU A 202 -4.88 2.32 29.77
C GLU A 202 -4.00 2.06 31.00
N GLY A 203 -4.37 2.65 32.14
CA GLY A 203 -3.71 2.40 33.43
C GLY A 203 -4.01 1.00 33.97
N GLN A 204 -3.23 0.54 34.94
CA GLN A 204 -3.49 -0.73 35.61
C GLN A 204 -4.85 -0.67 36.34
N LYS A 205 -5.75 -1.62 36.05
CA LYS A 205 -6.92 -1.85 36.91
C LYS A 205 -6.38 -2.33 38.26
N GLY A 206 -6.62 -1.55 39.31
CA GLY A 206 -6.18 -1.87 40.66
C GLY A 206 -6.57 -3.30 41.01
N THR A 207 -5.57 -4.13 41.30
CA THR A 207 -5.80 -5.34 42.09
C THR A 207 -6.25 -4.85 43.46
N THR A 208 -7.56 -4.88 43.69
CA THR A 208 -8.12 -4.72 45.03
C THR A 208 -7.85 -5.98 45.82
#